data_AF-A0A1A5ZYV3-F1
#
_entry.id   AF-A0A1A5ZYV3-F1
#
_cell.length_a   1.000
_cell.length_b   1.000
_cell.length_c   1.000
_cell.angle_alpha   90.00
_cell.angle_beta   90.00
_cell.angle_gamma   90.00
#
_symmetry.space_group_name_H-M   'P 1'
#
loop_
_entity.id
_entity.type
_entity.pdbx_description
1 polymer ?
#
loop_
_entity_poly.entity_id
_entity_poly.type
_entity_poly.pdbx_seq_one_letter_code
_entity_poly.pdbx_strand_id
1 'polypeptide(L)'
;MNEPTLSRLIIDREPEWLRVKDNVSLALMGAMETRLATMSGGKDGEAAKAMRNELEGRIGRIRDKMFEMTTEGFDETLDRTIWGLQTERVDWETRMAQKRKTLPESILSVEEDLQMRRTHNEWYPDEEEEKENEKQLQKEIPPPERHEEVKETFKVVVDNLAEVAKSAPIQLQRAQRAQAVREEISSLPP
;
A
#
# COMPACT_ATOMS: atom_id res chain seq x y z
N MET A 1 -2.78 -45.18 -16.02
CA MET A 1 -2.51 -45.33 -17.46
C MET A 1 -1.55 -44.24 -17.85
N ASN A 2 -0.37 -44.58 -18.36
CA ASN A 2 0.60 -43.58 -18.79
C ASN A 2 0.14 -43.06 -20.16
N GLU A 3 -0.40 -41.84 -20.19
CA GLU A 3 -0.62 -41.16 -21.46
C GLU A 3 0.75 -40.97 -22.12
N PRO A 4 0.92 -41.39 -23.40
CA PRO A 4 2.15 -41.13 -24.11
C PRO A 4 2.35 -39.62 -24.17
N THR A 5 3.45 -39.13 -23.58
CA THR A 5 3.88 -37.74 -23.69
C THR A 5 4.24 -37.47 -25.15
N LEU A 6 3.26 -37.04 -25.93
CA LEU A 6 3.47 -36.56 -27.29
C LEU A 6 4.40 -35.35 -27.22
N SER A 7 5.53 -35.43 -27.91
CA SER A 7 6.47 -34.32 -28.03
C SER A 7 5.76 -33.13 -28.67
N ARG A 8 5.59 -32.04 -27.91
CA ARG A 8 5.04 -30.79 -28.43
C ARG A 8 6.07 -30.14 -29.34
N LEU A 9 5.71 -29.96 -30.60
CA LEU A 9 6.53 -29.28 -31.60
C LEU A 9 6.02 -27.84 -31.71
N ILE A 10 6.84 -26.88 -31.28
CA ILE A 10 6.51 -25.46 -31.34
C ILE A 10 6.96 -24.95 -32.71
N ILE A 11 6.05 -24.30 -33.43
CA ILE A 11 6.31 -23.72 -34.76
C ILE A 11 5.98 -22.24 -34.67
N ASP A 12 6.98 -21.38 -34.78
CA ASP A 12 6.83 -19.95 -34.52
C ASP A 12 6.27 -19.18 -35.73
N ARG A 13 6.36 -19.74 -36.94
CA ARG A 13 6.02 -19.06 -38.19
C ARG A 13 4.86 -19.72 -38.90
N GLU A 14 3.86 -18.92 -39.28
CA GLU A 14 2.73 -19.33 -40.10
C GLU A 14 3.10 -20.10 -41.39
N PRO A 15 4.09 -19.68 -42.22
CA PRO A 15 4.44 -20.43 -43.43
C PRO A 15 5.04 -21.81 -43.12
N GLU A 16 5.70 -21.99 -41.98
CA GLU A 16 6.23 -23.28 -41.56
C GLU A 16 5.11 -24.19 -41.08
N TRP A 17 4.12 -23.62 -40.38
CA TRP A 17 2.91 -24.33 -39.97
C TRP A 17 2.11 -24.85 -41.17
N LEU A 18 1.91 -24.01 -42.20
CA LEU A 18 1.26 -24.42 -43.44
C LEU A 18 2.00 -25.58 -44.13
N ARG A 19 3.34 -25.53 -44.17
CA ARG A 19 4.15 -26.64 -44.72
C ARG A 19 3.98 -27.92 -43.92
N VAL A 20 3.95 -27.85 -42.59
CA VAL A 20 3.73 -29.04 -41.74
C VAL A 20 2.33 -29.61 -41.99
N LYS A 21 1.31 -28.75 -42.08
CA LYS A 21 -0.06 -29.15 -42.41
C LYS A 21 -0.15 -29.85 -43.76
N ASP A 22 0.51 -29.32 -44.78
CA ASP A 22 0.55 -29.91 -46.11
C ASP A 22 1.31 -31.25 -46.11
N ASN A 23 2.48 -31.30 -45.46
CA ASN A 23 3.29 -32.51 -45.36
C ASN A 23 2.55 -33.65 -44.63
N VAL A 24 1.88 -33.35 -43.52
CA VAL A 24 1.07 -34.34 -42.78
C VAL A 24 -0.12 -34.80 -43.62
N SER A 25 -0.77 -33.87 -44.33
CA SER A 25 -1.89 -34.20 -45.22
C SER A 25 -1.45 -35.11 -46.37
N LEU A 26 -0.30 -34.82 -46.99
CA LEU A 26 0.29 -35.65 -48.04
C LEU A 26 0.71 -37.01 -47.50
N ALA A 27 1.33 -37.08 -46.33
CA ALA A 27 1.73 -38.34 -45.70
C ALA A 27 0.53 -39.23 -45.37
N LEU A 28 -0.55 -38.65 -44.83
CA LEU A 28 -1.80 -39.39 -44.55
C LEU A 28 -2.45 -39.92 -45.83
N MET A 29 -2.51 -39.10 -46.89
CA MET A 29 -3.04 -39.53 -48.19
C MET A 29 -2.15 -40.62 -48.80
N GLY A 30 -0.82 -40.49 -48.74
CA GLY A 30 0.11 -41.51 -49.23
C GLY A 30 0.00 -42.83 -48.46
N ALA A 31 -0.16 -42.78 -47.13
CA ALA A 31 -0.40 -43.96 -46.30
C ALA A 31 -1.75 -44.64 -46.63
N MET A 32 -2.77 -43.84 -46.96
CA MET A 32 -4.05 -44.36 -47.45
C MET A 32 -3.89 -45.04 -48.81
N GLU A 33 -3.24 -44.38 -49.77
CA GLU A 33 -3.04 -44.94 -51.12
C GLU A 33 -2.25 -46.24 -51.11
N THR A 34 -1.19 -46.31 -50.29
CA THR A 34 -0.40 -47.54 -50.13
C THR A 34 -1.21 -48.68 -49.53
N ARG A 35 -2.08 -48.41 -48.56
CA ARG A 35 -3.03 -49.42 -48.03
C ARG A 35 -4.08 -49.85 -49.04
N LEU A 36 -4.59 -48.93 -49.86
CA LEU A 36 -5.55 -49.27 -50.91
C LEU A 36 -4.89 -50.12 -52.01
N ALA A 37 -3.63 -49.85 -52.33
CA ALA A 37 -2.88 -50.61 -53.33
C ALA A 37 -2.62 -52.07 -52.92
N THR A 38 -2.56 -52.38 -51.63
CA THR A 38 -2.35 -53.75 -51.12
C THR A 38 -3.65 -54.56 -50.98
N MET A 39 -4.81 -53.97 -51.24
CA MET A 39 -6.09 -54.68 -51.20
C MET A 39 -6.32 -55.55 -52.44
N SER A 40 -7.14 -56.60 -52.30
CA SER A 40 -7.54 -57.48 -53.41
C SER A 40 -8.28 -56.69 -54.49
N GLY A 41 -7.73 -56.67 -55.72
CA GLY A 41 -8.23 -55.84 -56.83
C GLY A 41 -7.39 -54.59 -57.11
N GLY A 42 -6.33 -54.34 -56.34
CA GLY A 42 -5.40 -53.22 -56.54
C GLY A 42 -6.04 -51.85 -56.28
N LYS A 43 -5.33 -50.79 -56.68
CA LYS A 43 -5.72 -49.38 -56.46
C LYS A 43 -7.11 -49.03 -57.03
N ASP A 44 -7.53 -49.73 -58.09
CA ASP A 44 -8.77 -49.44 -58.84
C ASP A 44 -9.87 -50.49 -58.65
N GLY A 45 -9.67 -51.48 -57.77
CA GLY A 45 -10.68 -52.49 -57.45
C GLY A 45 -11.94 -51.88 -56.82
N GLU A 46 -13.11 -52.48 -57.05
CA GLU A 46 -14.37 -51.99 -56.48
C GLU A 46 -14.34 -51.89 -54.95
N ALA A 47 -13.69 -52.85 -54.29
CA ALA A 47 -13.50 -52.83 -52.83
C ALA A 47 -12.64 -51.64 -52.37
N ALA A 48 -11.61 -51.27 -53.14
CA ALA A 48 -10.75 -50.13 -52.84
C ALA A 48 -11.48 -48.80 -53.05
N LYS A 49 -12.33 -48.70 -54.08
CA LYS A 49 -13.16 -47.51 -54.34
C LYS A 49 -14.18 -47.25 -53.23
N ALA A 50 -14.83 -48.30 -52.74
CA ALA A 50 -15.77 -48.19 -51.62
C ALA A 50 -15.06 -47.73 -50.32
N MET A 51 -13.91 -48.33 -50.00
CA MET A 51 -13.11 -47.98 -48.83
C MET A 51 -12.46 -46.59 -48.93
N ARG A 52 -12.13 -46.12 -50.14
CA ARG A 52 -11.54 -44.80 -50.35
C ARG A 52 -12.46 -43.69 -49.84
N ASN A 53 -13.74 -43.72 -50.18
CA ASN A 53 -14.70 -42.69 -49.76
C ASN A 53 -14.83 -42.65 -48.22
N GLU A 54 -14.82 -43.82 -47.57
CA GLU A 54 -14.89 -43.88 -46.10
C GLU A 54 -13.60 -43.38 -45.43
N LEU A 55 -12.43 -43.76 -45.97
CA LEU A 55 -11.14 -43.33 -45.45
C LEU A 55 -10.90 -41.84 -45.66
N GLU A 56 -11.27 -41.29 -46.81
CA GLU A 56 -11.23 -39.84 -47.06
C GLU A 56 -12.12 -39.09 -46.07
N GLY A 57 -13.34 -39.57 -45.81
CA GLY A 57 -14.23 -38.97 -44.81
C GLY A 57 -13.71 -39.09 -43.37
N ARG A 58 -12.97 -40.16 -43.03
CA ARG A 58 -12.32 -40.29 -41.71
C ARG A 58 -11.08 -39.40 -41.60
N ILE A 59 -10.25 -39.32 -42.64
CA ILE A 59 -9.07 -38.46 -42.68
C ILE A 59 -9.49 -36.98 -42.63
N GLY A 60 -10.58 -36.60 -43.31
CA GLY A 60 -11.16 -35.26 -43.22
C GLY A 60 -11.54 -34.90 -41.78
N ARG A 61 -12.26 -35.78 -41.07
CA ARG A 61 -12.61 -35.54 -39.65
C ARG A 61 -11.39 -35.45 -38.73
N ILE A 62 -10.37 -36.26 -38.96
CA ILE A 62 -9.11 -36.20 -38.19
C ILE A 62 -8.40 -34.87 -38.46
N ARG A 63 -8.35 -34.45 -39.73
CA ARG A 63 -7.77 -33.19 -40.17
C ARG A 63 -8.44 -32.00 -39.50
N ASP A 64 -9.77 -31.96 -39.53
CA ASP A 64 -10.54 -30.88 -38.93
C ASP A 64 -10.26 -30.79 -37.44
N LYS A 65 -10.34 -31.91 -36.71
CA LYS A 65 -10.07 -31.96 -35.27
C LYS A 65 -8.61 -31.61 -34.91
N MET A 66 -7.63 -31.99 -35.75
CA MET A 66 -6.22 -31.66 -35.53
C MET A 66 -5.97 -30.16 -35.65
N PHE A 67 -6.64 -29.49 -36.59
CA PHE A 67 -6.41 -28.08 -36.89
C PHE A 67 -7.36 -27.13 -36.15
N GLU A 68 -8.47 -27.63 -35.63
CA GLU A 68 -9.37 -26.88 -34.73
C GLU A 68 -8.66 -26.48 -33.43
N MET A 69 -7.74 -27.30 -32.94
CA MET A 69 -6.89 -26.97 -31.76
C MET A 69 -5.87 -25.85 -32.00
N THR A 70 -5.61 -25.47 -33.26
CA THR A 70 -4.70 -24.35 -33.58
C THR A 70 -5.40 -23.01 -33.75
N THR A 71 -6.74 -23.01 -33.74
CA THR A 71 -7.57 -21.80 -33.78
C THR A 71 -8.25 -21.58 -32.43
N GLU A 72 -7.53 -21.81 -31.33
CA GLU A 72 -8.02 -21.33 -30.03
C GLU A 72 -8.03 -19.80 -30.13
N GLY A 73 -9.23 -19.24 -30.24
CA GLY A 73 -9.43 -17.80 -30.36
C GLY A 73 -8.82 -17.09 -29.16
N PHE A 74 -8.38 -15.86 -29.39
CA PHE A 74 -7.86 -14.99 -28.33
C PHE A 74 -8.87 -14.95 -27.16
N ASP A 75 -8.50 -15.49 -26.01
CA ASP A 75 -9.35 -15.44 -24.82
C ASP A 75 -9.16 -14.08 -24.16
N GLU A 76 -9.95 -13.11 -24.61
CA GLU A 76 -9.90 -11.74 -24.09
C GLU A 76 -10.07 -11.67 -22.57
N THR A 77 -10.77 -12.65 -21.96
CA THR A 77 -10.94 -12.67 -20.50
C THR A 77 -9.65 -13.06 -19.82
N LEU A 78 -8.98 -14.09 -20.32
CA LEU A 78 -7.66 -14.50 -19.85
C LEU A 78 -6.65 -13.35 -20.03
N ASP A 79 -6.61 -12.72 -21.20
CA ASP A 79 -5.64 -11.65 -21.46
C ASP A 79 -5.86 -10.41 -20.58
N ARG A 80 -7.12 -10.03 -20.34
CA ARG A 80 -7.45 -8.97 -19.36
C ARG A 80 -6.99 -9.34 -17.95
N THR A 81 -7.15 -10.61 -17.56
CA THR A 81 -6.69 -11.07 -16.23
C THR A 81 -5.17 -11.07 -16.12
N ILE A 82 -4.46 -11.53 -17.16
CA ILE A 82 -3.00 -11.50 -17.22
C ILE A 82 -2.50 -10.05 -17.09
N TRP A 83 -3.11 -9.13 -17.83
CA TRP A 83 -2.72 -7.72 -17.80
C TRP A 83 -3.03 -7.04 -16.46
N GLY A 84 -4.17 -7.37 -15.85
CA GLY A 84 -4.53 -6.92 -14.51
C GLY A 84 -3.54 -7.40 -13.45
N LEU A 85 -3.20 -8.69 -13.45
CA LEU A 85 -2.21 -9.27 -12.54
C LEU A 85 -0.83 -8.65 -12.73
N GLN A 86 -0.44 -8.37 -13.98
CA GLN A 86 0.85 -7.77 -14.28
C GLN A 86 0.92 -6.33 -13.77
N THR A 87 -0.16 -5.57 -13.86
CA THR A 87 -0.26 -4.21 -13.32
C THR A 87 -0.21 -4.23 -11.79
N GLU A 88 -0.97 -5.13 -11.16
CA GLU A 88 -0.94 -5.30 -9.69
C GLU A 88 0.45 -5.68 -9.19
N ARG A 89 1.15 -6.57 -9.90
CA ARG A 89 2.53 -6.94 -9.58
C ARG A 89 3.47 -5.73 -9.62
N VAL A 90 3.41 -4.93 -10.68
CA VAL A 90 4.27 -3.73 -10.84
C VAL A 90 3.98 -2.71 -9.73
N ASP A 91 2.70 -2.50 -9.40
CA ASP A 91 2.29 -1.62 -8.30
C ASP A 91 2.84 -2.11 -6.95
N TRP A 92 2.76 -3.41 -6.70
CA TRP A 92 3.29 -4.00 -5.47
C TRP A 92 4.81 -3.85 -5.37
N GLU A 93 5.53 -4.14 -6.45
CA GLU A 93 6.99 -3.96 -6.52
C GLU A 93 7.39 -2.50 -6.28
N THR A 94 6.65 -1.55 -6.86
CA THR A 94 6.87 -0.11 -6.68
C THR A 94 6.63 0.33 -5.23
N ARG A 95 5.52 -0.10 -4.61
CA ARG A 95 5.24 0.19 -3.20
C ARG A 95 6.28 -0.40 -2.27
N MET A 96 6.76 -1.61 -2.55
CA MET A 96 7.83 -2.24 -1.78
C MET A 96 9.15 -1.48 -1.91
N ALA A 97 9.51 -1.02 -3.11
CA ALA A 97 10.69 -0.21 -3.32
C ALA A 97 10.62 1.13 -2.56
N GLN A 98 9.46 1.80 -2.60
CA GLN A 98 9.22 3.03 -1.84
C GLN A 98 9.32 2.80 -0.32
N LYS A 99 8.74 1.71 0.19
CA LYS A 99 8.87 1.34 1.60
C LYS A 99 10.32 1.08 1.99
N ARG A 100 11.07 0.32 1.17
CA ARG A 100 12.50 0.06 1.43
C ARG A 100 13.34 1.34 1.44
N LYS A 101 12.95 2.35 0.68
CA LYS A 101 13.62 3.66 0.66
C LYS A 101 13.25 4.51 1.87
N THR A 102 11.97 4.63 2.19
CA THR A 102 11.45 5.61 3.18
C THR A 102 11.41 5.09 4.61
N LEU A 103 11.17 3.79 4.80
CA LEU A 103 11.04 3.20 6.13
C LEU A 103 12.32 3.34 6.96
N PRO A 104 13.54 3.07 6.43
CA PRO A 104 14.76 3.23 7.21
C PRO A 104 14.98 4.66 7.69
N GLU A 105 14.74 5.66 6.83
CA GLU A 105 14.84 7.08 7.18
C GLU A 105 13.85 7.44 8.28
N SER A 106 12.61 6.95 8.19
CA SER A 106 11.60 7.20 9.23
C SER A 106 11.95 6.55 10.58
N ILE A 107 12.54 5.35 10.57
CA ILE A 107 12.96 4.66 11.79
C ILE A 107 14.12 5.41 12.43
N LEU A 108 15.11 5.83 11.64
CA LEU A 108 16.26 6.58 12.12
C LEU A 108 15.84 7.92 12.73
N SER A 109 14.91 8.63 12.11
CA SER A 109 14.37 9.88 12.67
C SER A 109 13.69 9.68 14.04
N VAL A 110 12.95 8.58 14.21
CA VAL A 110 12.33 8.25 15.51
C VAL A 110 13.39 7.85 16.53
N GLU A 111 14.41 7.10 16.12
CA GLU A 111 15.51 6.71 16.98
C GLU A 111 16.29 7.93 17.49
N GLU A 112 16.62 8.87 16.62
CA GLU A 112 17.29 10.13 16.97
C GLU A 112 16.45 10.96 17.95
N ASP A 113 15.14 11.09 17.73
CA ASP A 113 14.25 11.80 18.68
C ASP A 113 14.24 11.12 20.06
N LEU A 114 14.16 9.78 20.10
CA LEU A 114 14.22 9.04 21.36
C LEU A 114 15.57 9.21 22.06
N GLN A 115 16.68 9.19 21.31
CA GLN A 115 18.01 9.43 21.86
C GLN A 115 18.12 10.85 22.44
N MET A 116 17.63 11.87 21.74
CA MET A 116 17.62 13.25 22.22
C MET A 116 16.80 13.42 23.51
N ARG A 117 15.65 12.75 23.62
CA ARG A 117 14.86 12.77 24.86
C ARG A 117 15.56 12.05 26.00
N ARG A 118 16.24 10.95 25.71
CA ARG A 118 17.01 10.20 26.70
C ARG A 118 18.15 11.05 27.24
N THR A 119 18.94 11.67 26.38
CA THR A 119 20.06 12.53 26.80
C THR A 119 19.58 13.77 27.55
N HIS A 120 18.45 14.36 27.15
CA HIS A 120 17.83 15.45 27.89
C HIS A 120 17.42 15.03 29.30
N ASN A 121 16.85 13.83 29.47
CA ASN A 121 16.45 13.33 30.79
C ASN A 121 17.64 12.92 31.66
N GLU A 122 18.71 12.38 31.07
CA GLU A 122 19.94 12.04 31.79
C GLU A 122 20.72 13.29 32.23
N TRP A 123 20.51 14.43 31.57
CA TRP A 123 21.10 15.72 31.95
C TRP A 123 20.30 16.48 33.01
N TYR A 124 19.02 16.15 33.23
CA TYR A 124 18.30 16.69 34.39
C TYR A 124 18.86 15.99 35.63
N PRO A 125 19.46 16.73 36.58
CA PRO A 125 19.83 16.14 37.85
C PRO A 125 18.56 15.56 38.49
N ASP A 126 18.67 14.39 39.10
CA ASP A 126 17.53 13.77 39.76
C ASP A 126 16.90 14.80 40.72
N GLU A 127 15.57 14.91 40.76
CA GLU A 127 14.90 15.92 41.60
C GLU A 127 15.34 15.85 43.07
N GLU A 128 15.84 14.70 43.51
CA GLU A 128 16.44 14.50 44.83
C GLU A 128 17.82 15.17 44.96
N GLU A 129 18.68 15.08 43.94
CA GLU A 129 19.98 15.78 43.89
C GLU A 129 19.81 17.30 43.78
N GLU A 130 18.84 17.80 43.01
CA GLU A 130 18.53 19.24 42.98
C GLU A 130 18.05 19.73 44.35
N LYS A 131 17.13 18.99 45.00
CA LYS A 131 16.65 19.35 46.35
C LYS A 131 17.75 19.27 47.39
N GLU A 132 18.71 18.36 47.27
CA GLU A 132 19.88 18.30 48.15
C GLU A 132 20.85 19.45 47.90
N ASN A 133 21.18 19.75 46.64
CA ASN A 133 22.03 20.87 46.27
C ASN A 133 21.42 22.23 46.66
N GLU A 134 20.12 22.42 46.44
CA GLU A 134 19.41 23.63 46.89
C GLU A 134 19.40 23.75 48.42
N LYS A 135 19.20 22.66 49.15
CA LYS A 135 19.28 22.66 50.62
C LYS A 135 20.70 22.93 51.11
N GLN A 136 21.73 22.51 50.38
CA GLN A 136 23.13 22.81 50.71
C GLN A 136 23.43 24.29 50.45
N LEU A 137 23.06 24.82 49.28
CA LEU A 137 23.20 26.24 48.93
C LEU A 137 22.42 27.17 49.88
N GLN A 138 21.21 26.79 50.31
CA GLN A 138 20.42 27.57 51.27
C GLN A 138 20.98 27.55 52.70
N LYS A 139 21.80 26.55 53.07
CA LYS A 139 22.46 26.49 54.38
C LYS A 139 23.70 27.38 54.46
N GLU A 140 24.35 27.64 53.33
CA GLU A 140 25.62 28.38 53.29
C GLU A 140 25.45 29.90 53.24
N ILE A 141 24.27 30.40 52.85
CA ILE A 141 24.01 31.84 52.78
C ILE A 141 23.37 32.30 54.09
N PRO A 142 24.07 33.08 54.94
CA PRO A 142 23.44 33.67 56.11
C PRO A 142 22.29 34.58 55.67
N PRO A 143 21.15 34.58 56.37
CA PRO A 143 20.04 35.45 56.03
C PRO A 143 20.50 36.91 56.08
N PRO A 144 20.10 37.74 55.10
CA PRO A 144 20.49 39.15 55.06
C PRO A 144 19.98 39.88 56.31
N GLU A 145 20.71 40.90 56.76
CA GLU A 145 20.47 41.60 58.04
C GLU A 145 19.03 42.12 58.23
N ARG A 146 18.27 42.32 57.14
CA ARG A 146 16.88 42.84 57.16
C ARG A 146 15.83 41.81 56.73
N HIS A 147 16.14 40.52 56.79
CA HIS A 147 15.22 39.47 56.32
C HIS A 147 13.86 39.50 57.02
N GLU A 148 13.85 39.80 58.32
CA GLU A 148 12.61 39.89 59.10
C GLU A 148 11.76 41.09 58.68
N GLU A 149 12.37 42.26 58.51
CA GLU A 149 11.69 43.46 57.99
C GLU A 149 11.10 43.24 56.59
N VAL A 150 11.85 42.56 55.71
CA VAL A 150 11.39 42.23 54.35
C VAL A 150 10.22 41.24 54.39
N LYS A 151 10.25 40.25 55.28
CA LYS A 151 9.13 39.31 55.46
C LYS A 151 7.88 40.00 55.96
N GLU A 152 8.02 40.92 56.91
CA GLU A 152 6.88 41.67 57.45
C GLU A 152 6.28 42.60 56.40
N THR A 153 7.12 43.37 55.70
CA THR A 153 6.66 44.23 54.60
C THR A 153 6.03 43.43 53.48
N PHE A 154 6.57 42.26 53.13
CA PHE A 154 5.96 41.37 52.15
C PHE A 154 4.59 40.86 52.58
N LYS A 155 4.43 40.44 53.86
CA LYS A 155 3.12 40.06 54.40
C LYS A 155 2.12 41.20 54.28
N VAL A 156 2.51 42.41 54.67
CA VAL A 156 1.66 43.60 54.55
C VAL A 156 1.28 43.88 53.09
N VAL A 157 2.21 43.72 52.14
CA VAL A 157 1.92 43.90 50.71
C VAL A 157 0.94 42.83 50.21
N VAL A 158 1.11 41.56 50.61
CA VAL A 158 0.21 40.47 50.24
C VAL A 158 -1.18 40.69 50.81
N ASP A 159 -1.29 41.12 52.06
CA ASP A 159 -2.57 41.43 52.71
C ASP A 159 -3.28 42.59 52.02
N ASN A 160 -2.55 43.68 51.74
CA ASN A 160 -3.07 44.82 50.98
C ASN A 160 -3.53 44.39 49.57
N LEU A 161 -2.77 43.53 48.89
CA LEU A 161 -3.14 43.02 47.57
C LEU A 161 -4.39 42.14 47.64
N ALA A 162 -4.54 41.32 48.69
CA ALA A 162 -5.75 40.53 48.92
C ALA A 162 -6.98 41.43 49.20
N GLU A 163 -6.80 42.54 49.91
CA GLU A 163 -7.85 43.54 50.11
C GLU A 163 -8.23 44.27 48.82
N VAL A 164 -7.24 44.62 47.98
CA VAL A 164 -7.48 45.19 46.65
C VAL A 164 -8.20 44.19 45.75
N ALA A 165 -7.79 42.92 45.75
CA ALA A 165 -8.46 41.87 44.98
C ALA A 165 -9.93 41.66 45.41
N LYS A 166 -10.23 41.81 46.70
CA LYS A 166 -11.61 41.76 47.23
C LYS A 166 -12.42 43.01 46.86
N SER A 167 -11.81 44.20 46.88
CA SER A 167 -12.52 45.48 46.66
C SER A 167 -12.62 45.90 45.20
N ALA A 168 -11.69 45.51 44.34
CA ALA A 168 -11.67 45.80 42.91
C ALA A 168 -12.96 45.38 42.16
N PRO A 169 -13.50 44.15 42.30
CA PRO A 169 -14.73 43.77 41.61
C PRO A 169 -15.94 44.58 42.08
N ILE A 170 -15.98 44.98 43.36
CA ILE A 170 -17.04 45.83 43.91
C ILE A 170 -16.97 47.23 43.28
N GLN A 171 -15.76 47.80 43.14
CA GLN A 171 -15.57 49.09 42.49
C GLN A 171 -15.91 49.05 41.00
N LEU A 172 -15.56 47.96 40.31
CA LEU A 172 -15.91 47.75 38.91
C LEU A 172 -17.42 47.67 38.72
N GLN A 173 -18.14 46.93 39.57
CA GLN A 173 -19.61 46.89 39.52
C GLN A 173 -20.23 48.26 39.79
N ARG A 174 -19.67 49.04 40.73
CA ARG A 174 -20.12 50.42 40.98
C ARG A 174 -19.89 51.32 39.77
N ALA A 175 -18.73 51.21 39.12
CA ALA A 175 -18.42 51.97 37.92
C ALA A 175 -19.35 51.61 36.75
N GLN A 176 -19.63 50.31 36.54
CA GLN A 176 -20.59 49.84 35.53
C GLN A 176 -22.01 50.36 35.80
N ARG A 177 -22.46 50.34 37.05
CA ARG A 177 -23.77 50.91 37.42
C ARG A 177 -23.82 52.42 37.19
N ALA A 178 -22.77 53.14 37.56
CA ALA A 178 -22.68 54.58 37.31
C ALA A 178 -22.66 54.89 35.80
N GLN A 179 -22.00 54.06 34.99
CA GLN A 179 -22.01 54.18 33.55
C GLN A 179 -23.41 53.90 32.96
N ALA A 180 -24.09 52.85 33.41
CA ALA A 180 -25.47 52.56 33.01
C ALA A 180 -26.42 53.72 33.35
N VAL A 181 -26.34 54.25 34.57
CA VAL A 181 -27.14 55.44 34.96
C VAL A 181 -26.80 56.65 34.10
N ARG A 182 -25.52 56.87 33.76
CA ARG A 182 -25.12 57.95 32.85
C ARG A 182 -25.70 57.77 31.45
N GLU A 183 -25.69 56.55 30.93
CA GLU A 183 -26.27 56.21 29.63
C GLU A 183 -27.80 56.38 29.65
N GLU A 184 -28.48 55.96 30.72
CA GLU A 184 -29.90 56.21 30.96
C GLU A 184 -30.22 57.71 31.01
N ILE A 185 -29.49 58.50 31.79
CA ILE A 185 -29.68 59.96 31.84
C ILE A 185 -29.46 60.60 30.46
N SER A 186 -28.47 60.13 29.70
CA SER A 186 -28.19 60.67 28.36
C SER A 186 -29.21 60.26 27.29
N SER A 187 -29.97 59.17 27.52
CA SER A 187 -30.98 58.65 26.60
C SER A 187 -32.40 59.12 26.92
N LEU A 188 -32.59 59.83 28.05
CA LEU A 188 -33.83 60.54 28.32
C LEU A 188 -33.93 61.78 27.42
N PRO A 189 -35.06 61.97 26.71
CA PRO A 189 -35.30 63.20 25.95
C PRO A 189 -35.45 64.40 26.90
N PRO A 190 -35.12 65.63 26.45
CA PRO A 190 -35.17 66.84 27.26
C PRO A 190 -36.58 67.22 27.74
#